data_AF-A0A7T3R1T1-F1
#
_entry.id   AF-A0A7T3R1T1-F1
#
_cell.length_a   1.000
_cell.length_b   1.000
_cell.length_c   1.000
_cell.angle_alpha   90.00
_cell.angle_beta   90.00
_cell.angle_gamma   90.00
#
_symmetry.space_group_name_H-M   'P 1'
#
loop_
_entity.id
_entity.type
_entity.pdbx_description
1 polymer ?
#
loop_
_entity_poly.entity_id
_entity_poly.type
_entity_poly.pdbx_seq_one_letter_code
_entity_poly.pdbx_strand_id
1 'polypeptide(L)'
;MNSHCFQLQLIALLVLVASVSFVRSDATERPPISDEALEKTLSDKRYLQRQLKCAVGEAPCDPVGRRLKSLAPLVLRGSCPQCTEQEKKQIKKVLAYVQVNFPKEWNKMLQTYAG
;
A
#
# COMPACT_ATOMS: atom_id res chain seq x y z
N MET A 1 26.11 -12.28 50.74
CA MET A 1 26.44 -11.74 49.41
C MET A 1 25.98 -12.78 48.40
N ASN A 2 24.82 -12.59 47.73
CA ASN A 2 24.35 -13.31 46.52
C ASN A 2 22.84 -13.10 46.22
N SER A 3 22.01 -12.70 47.20
CA SER A 3 20.55 -12.56 46.98
C SER A 3 20.12 -11.30 46.23
N HIS A 4 20.88 -10.20 46.35
CA HIS A 4 20.58 -8.94 45.65
C HIS A 4 20.94 -8.98 44.16
N CYS A 5 21.92 -9.80 43.76
CA CYS A 5 22.31 -9.97 42.36
C CYS A 5 21.22 -10.70 41.55
N PHE A 6 20.58 -11.70 42.16
CA PHE A 6 19.49 -12.46 41.54
C PHE A 6 18.22 -11.61 41.33
N GLN A 7 17.92 -10.73 42.29
CA GLN A 7 16.83 -9.76 42.18
C GLN A 7 17.05 -8.76 41.03
N LEU A 8 18.27 -8.26 40.83
CA LEU A 8 18.61 -7.37 39.71
C LEU A 8 18.54 -8.07 38.34
N GLN A 9 18.92 -9.36 38.25
CA GLN A 9 18.80 -10.13 36.99
C GLN A 9 17.35 -10.42 36.60
N LEU A 10 16.46 -10.65 37.57
CA LEU A 10 15.01 -10.85 37.34
C LEU A 10 14.32 -9.57 36.84
N ILE A 11 14.71 -8.40 37.36
CA ILE A 11 14.18 -7.10 36.93
C ILE A 11 14.65 -6.77 35.50
N ALA A 12 15.89 -7.09 35.14
CA ALA A 12 16.43 -6.89 33.79
C ALA A 12 15.73 -7.76 32.72
N LEU A 13 15.30 -8.97 33.09
CA LEU A 13 14.56 -9.89 32.22
C LEU A 13 13.10 -9.44 31.99
N LEU A 14 12.45 -8.84 32.99
CA LEU A 14 11.08 -8.32 32.86
C LEU A 14 11.00 -7.08 31.96
N VAL A 15 12.04 -6.24 31.93
CA VAL A 15 12.09 -5.04 31.08
C VAL A 15 12.29 -5.38 29.60
N LEU A 16 12.99 -6.49 29.28
CA LEU A 16 13.18 -6.95 27.90
C LEU A 16 11.90 -7.48 27.23
N VAL A 17 10.93 -7.98 28.01
CA VAL A 17 9.65 -8.49 27.48
C VAL A 17 8.68 -7.35 27.16
N ALA A 18 8.88 -6.16 27.73
CA ALA A 18 8.03 -4.99 27.49
C ALA A 18 8.29 -4.27 26.17
N SER A 19 9.37 -4.62 25.43
CA SER A 19 9.67 -4.03 24.11
C SER A 19 9.13 -4.84 22.94
N VAL A 20 8.23 -5.81 23.17
CA VAL A 20 7.41 -6.35 22.08
C VAL A 20 6.36 -5.30 21.77
N SER A 21 6.77 -4.30 21.00
CA SER A 21 5.89 -3.34 20.35
C SER A 21 4.82 -4.13 19.62
N PHE A 22 3.63 -4.18 20.21
CA PHE A 22 2.42 -4.62 19.53
C PHE A 22 2.30 -3.75 18.29
N VAL A 23 2.68 -4.29 17.12
CA VAL A 23 2.27 -3.75 15.83
C VAL A 23 0.76 -3.93 15.81
N ARG A 24 0.03 -2.95 16.33
CA ARG A 24 -1.38 -2.78 16.02
C ARG A 24 -1.42 -2.66 14.51
N SER A 25 -1.88 -3.71 13.84
CA SER A 25 -2.44 -3.57 12.51
C SER A 25 -3.67 -2.71 12.68
N ASP A 26 -3.46 -1.40 12.66
CA ASP A 26 -4.50 -0.42 12.46
C ASP A 26 -5.01 -0.72 11.05
N ALA A 27 -6.02 -1.59 10.96
CA ALA A 27 -6.86 -1.67 9.80
C ALA A 27 -7.52 -0.30 9.73
N THR A 28 -6.82 0.64 9.09
CA THR A 28 -7.25 2.02 8.92
C THR A 28 -8.65 1.91 8.32
N GLU A 29 -9.68 2.30 9.07
CA GLU A 29 -11.02 2.43 8.51
C GLU A 29 -10.92 3.48 7.40
N ARG A 30 -10.73 2.98 6.17
CA ARG A 30 -10.61 3.81 4.98
C ARG A 30 -12.02 4.13 4.56
N PRO A 31 -12.40 5.41 4.46
CA PRO A 31 -13.71 5.75 3.95
C PRO A 31 -13.87 5.14 2.55
N PRO A 32 -15.00 4.46 2.27
CA PRO A 32 -15.24 3.88 0.96
C PRO A 32 -15.26 4.99 -0.09
N ILE A 33 -14.64 4.72 -1.25
CA ILE A 33 -14.67 5.63 -2.40
C ILE A 33 -15.92 5.31 -3.21
N SER A 34 -16.76 6.31 -3.48
CA SER A 34 -17.92 6.13 -4.37
C SER A 34 -17.46 5.97 -5.83
N ASP A 35 -18.29 5.34 -6.65
CA ASP A 35 -17.95 5.11 -8.06
C ASP A 35 -17.88 6.42 -8.85
N GLU A 36 -18.66 7.45 -8.48
CA GLU A 36 -18.62 8.78 -9.09
C GLU A 36 -17.31 9.51 -8.78
N ALA A 37 -16.85 9.41 -7.52
CA ALA A 37 -15.58 9.98 -7.10
C ALA A 37 -14.40 9.29 -7.80
N LEU A 38 -14.49 7.97 -7.99
CA LEU A 38 -13.52 7.21 -8.77
C LEU A 38 -13.49 7.68 -10.23
N GLU A 39 -14.65 7.80 -10.89
CA GLU A 39 -14.73 8.25 -12.28
C GLU A 39 -14.19 9.65 -12.48
N LYS A 40 -14.53 10.58 -11.57
CA LYS A 40 -13.97 11.93 -11.59
C LYS A 40 -12.45 11.89 -11.51
N THR A 41 -11.88 11.04 -10.67
CA THR A 41 -10.43 10.87 -10.56
C THR A 41 -9.82 10.26 -11.81
N LEU A 42 -10.49 9.26 -12.42
CA LEU A 42 -10.05 8.64 -13.67
C LEU A 42 -10.06 9.62 -14.85
N SER A 43 -11.01 10.56 -14.85
CA SER A 43 -11.10 11.59 -15.88
C SER A 43 -9.95 12.61 -15.82
N ASP A 44 -9.30 12.79 -14.66
CA ASP A 44 -8.11 13.64 -14.53
C ASP A 44 -6.85 12.90 -15.01
N LYS A 45 -6.64 12.96 -16.33
CA LYS A 45 -5.48 12.32 -16.98
C LYS A 45 -4.14 12.79 -16.45
N ARG A 46 -4.02 14.07 -16.07
CA ARG A 46 -2.77 14.64 -15.56
C ARG A 46 -2.48 14.09 -14.16
N TYR A 47 -3.50 13.98 -13.31
CA TYR A 47 -3.38 13.35 -12.01
C TYR A 47 -3.00 11.89 -12.14
N LEU A 48 -3.72 11.10 -12.93
CA LEU A 48 -3.40 9.69 -13.15
C LEU A 48 -1.98 9.49 -13.65
N GLN A 49 -1.53 10.27 -14.63
CA GLN A 49 -0.18 10.15 -15.15
C GLN A 49 0.88 10.41 -14.07
N ARG A 50 0.67 11.38 -13.18
CA ARG A 50 1.58 11.60 -12.03
C ARG A 50 1.58 10.41 -11.08
N GLN A 51 0.43 9.81 -10.80
CA GLN A 51 0.34 8.64 -9.92
C GLN A 51 1.04 7.42 -10.52
N LEU A 52 0.88 7.18 -11.83
CA LEU A 52 1.57 6.10 -12.54
C LEU A 52 3.09 6.32 -12.55
N LYS A 53 3.54 7.55 -12.81
CA LYS A 53 4.97 7.91 -12.72
C LYS A 53 5.52 7.73 -11.31
N CYS A 54 4.77 8.11 -10.28
CA CYS A 54 5.15 7.85 -8.89
C CYS A 54 5.29 6.34 -8.62
N ALA A 55 4.35 5.54 -9.11
CA ALA A 55 4.38 4.10 -8.93
C ALA A 55 5.66 3.48 -9.51
N VAL A 56 6.18 3.98 -10.63
CA VAL A 56 7.46 3.51 -11.22
C VAL A 56 8.70 4.29 -10.74
N GLY A 57 8.55 5.25 -9.81
CA GLY A 57 9.66 6.01 -9.23
C GLY A 57 10.16 7.19 -10.07
N GLU A 58 9.40 7.64 -11.07
CA GLU A 58 9.74 8.79 -11.93
C GLU A 58 9.22 10.14 -11.42
N ALA A 59 8.36 10.12 -10.39
CA ALA A 59 7.77 11.33 -9.81
C ALA A 59 7.59 11.16 -8.29
N PRO A 60 7.54 12.26 -7.51
CA PRO A 60 7.21 12.19 -6.10
C PRO A 60 5.78 11.67 -5.91
N CYS A 61 5.60 10.88 -4.86
CA CYS A 61 4.33 10.28 -4.52
C CYS A 61 3.59 11.09 -3.45
N ASP A 62 2.29 11.29 -3.66
CA ASP A 62 1.37 11.71 -2.60
C ASP A 62 0.88 10.47 -1.80
N PRO A 63 0.02 10.61 -0.77
CA PRO A 63 -0.50 9.46 -0.02
C PRO A 63 -1.19 8.41 -0.90
N VAL A 64 -1.89 8.83 -1.96
CA VAL A 64 -2.61 7.93 -2.88
C VAL A 64 -1.63 7.16 -3.75
N GLY A 65 -0.66 7.85 -4.34
CA GLY A 65 0.41 7.27 -5.15
C GLY A 65 1.27 6.28 -4.35
N ARG A 66 1.59 6.59 -3.09
CA ARG A 66 2.31 5.64 -2.21
C ARG A 66 1.52 4.36 -1.99
N ARG A 67 0.20 4.48 -1.78
CA ARG A 67 -0.68 3.33 -1.64
C ARG A 67 -0.75 2.52 -2.93
N LEU A 68 -0.96 3.18 -4.07
CA LEU A 68 -0.94 2.53 -5.38
C LEU A 68 0.38 1.77 -5.59
N LYS A 69 1.51 2.41 -5.29
CA LYS A 69 2.84 1.81 -5.39
C LYS A 69 2.99 0.55 -4.53
N SER A 70 2.48 0.57 -3.30
CA SER A 70 2.51 -0.60 -2.40
C SER A 70 1.64 -1.76 -2.88
N LEU A 71 0.51 -1.47 -3.52
CA LEU A 71 -0.46 -2.48 -3.96
C LEU A 71 -0.18 -3.00 -5.38
N ALA A 72 0.44 -2.19 -6.24
CA ALA A 72 0.78 -2.53 -7.62
C ALA A 72 1.43 -3.93 -7.78
N PRO A 73 2.48 -4.31 -7.02
CA PRO A 73 3.11 -5.63 -7.16
C PRO A 73 2.18 -6.79 -6.80
N LEU A 74 1.21 -6.59 -5.90
CA LEU A 74 0.25 -7.63 -5.52
C LEU A 74 -0.83 -7.76 -6.60
N VAL A 75 -1.42 -6.62 -6.95
CA VAL A 75 -2.53 -6.51 -7.90
C VAL A 75 -2.12 -7.02 -9.28
N LEU A 76 -0.92 -6.68 -9.76
CA LEU A 76 -0.42 -7.12 -11.06
C LEU A 76 -0.10 -8.63 -11.10
N ARG A 77 0.18 -9.25 -9.94
CA ARG A 77 0.32 -10.71 -9.80
C ARG A 77 -1.02 -11.43 -9.58
N GLY A 78 -2.13 -10.69 -9.58
CA GLY A 78 -3.47 -11.26 -9.44
C GLY A 78 -3.94 -11.45 -7.99
N SER A 79 -3.27 -10.85 -6.99
CA SER A 79 -3.67 -10.96 -5.59
C SER A 79 -3.82 -9.59 -4.92
N CYS A 80 -4.82 -9.42 -4.06
CA CYS A 80 -4.83 -8.32 -3.10
C CYS A 80 -5.52 -8.78 -1.82
N PRO A 81 -4.77 -9.37 -0.86
CA PRO A 81 -5.35 -9.88 0.38
C PRO A 81 -5.88 -8.78 1.30
N GLN A 82 -5.39 -7.55 1.13
CA GLN A 82 -5.78 -6.38 1.94
C GLN A 82 -6.88 -5.53 1.29
N CYS A 83 -7.44 -5.95 0.15
CA CYS A 83 -8.49 -5.22 -0.56
C CYS A 83 -9.87 -5.80 -0.25
N THR A 84 -10.85 -4.93 -0.01
CA THR A 84 -12.28 -5.27 0.04
C THR A 84 -12.81 -5.66 -1.35
N GLU A 85 -13.98 -6.30 -1.43
CA GLU A 85 -14.61 -6.64 -2.72
C GLU A 85 -14.92 -5.41 -3.58
N GLN A 86 -15.30 -4.30 -2.95
CA GLN A 86 -15.49 -3.03 -3.65
C GLN A 86 -14.17 -2.52 -4.24
N GLU A 87 -13.11 -2.50 -3.44
CA GLU A 87 -11.78 -2.08 -3.91
C GLU A 87 -11.27 -2.97 -5.04
N LYS A 88 -11.50 -4.29 -4.98
CA LYS A 88 -11.14 -5.20 -6.08
C LYS A 88 -11.85 -4.84 -7.39
N LYS A 89 -13.15 -4.53 -7.34
CA LYS A 89 -13.92 -4.08 -8.53
C LYS A 89 -13.37 -2.76 -9.07
N GLN A 90 -13.10 -1.80 -8.18
CA GLN A 90 -12.55 -0.50 -8.55
C GLN A 90 -11.14 -0.61 -9.14
N ILE A 91 -10.28 -1.45 -8.56
CA ILE A 91 -8.95 -1.75 -9.09
C ILE A 91 -9.06 -2.32 -10.51
N LYS A 92 -9.91 -3.31 -10.75
CA LYS A 92 -10.11 -3.87 -12.10
C LYS A 92 -10.50 -2.79 -13.12
N LYS A 93 -11.40 -1.88 -12.73
CA LYS A 93 -11.82 -0.74 -13.55
C LYS A 93 -10.66 0.22 -13.85
N VAL A 94 -9.87 0.58 -12.83
CA VAL A 94 -8.68 1.42 -12.99
C VAL A 94 -7.67 0.77 -13.92
N LEU A 95 -7.38 -0.53 -13.76
CA LEU A 95 -6.45 -1.26 -14.61
C LEU A 95 -6.90 -1.25 -16.07
N ALA A 96 -8.17 -1.57 -16.34
CA ALA A 96 -8.73 -1.53 -17.69
C ALA A 96 -8.63 -0.13 -18.32
N TYR A 97 -8.92 0.92 -17.53
CA TYR A 97 -8.80 2.30 -17.99
C TYR A 97 -7.35 2.68 -18.32
N VAL A 98 -6.39 2.31 -17.46
CA VAL A 98 -4.97 2.61 -17.63
C VAL A 98 -4.38 1.87 -18.84
N GLN A 99 -4.76 0.61 -19.06
CA GLN A 99 -4.32 -0.18 -20.22
C GLN A 99 -4.69 0.50 -21.55
N VAL A 100 -5.91 1.04 -21.64
CA VAL A 100 -6.43 1.66 -22.87
C VAL A 100 -5.89 3.09 -23.04
N ASN A 101 -5.87 3.89 -21.98
CA ASN A 101 -5.56 5.32 -22.07
C ASN A 101 -4.09 5.68 -21.85
N PHE A 102 -3.32 4.82 -21.16
CA PHE A 102 -1.93 5.05 -20.78
C PHE A 102 -1.05 3.81 -21.06
N PRO A 103 -1.01 3.32 -22.32
CA PRO A 103 -0.31 2.08 -22.65
C PRO A 103 1.20 2.15 -22.38
N LYS A 104 1.81 3.34 -22.48
CA LYS A 104 3.24 3.55 -22.20
C LYS A 104 3.55 3.35 -20.72
N GLU A 105 2.81 4.04 -19.86
CA GLU A 105 2.93 3.92 -18.40
C GLU A 105 2.54 2.51 -17.93
N TRP A 106 1.53 1.90 -18.53
CA TRP A 106 1.13 0.51 -18.26
C TRP A 106 2.28 -0.48 -18.52
N ASN A 107 2.91 -0.40 -19.69
CA ASN A 107 4.05 -1.26 -20.01
C ASN A 107 5.21 -1.08 -19.03
N LYS A 108 5.45 0.17 -18.58
CA LYS A 108 6.48 0.45 -17.58
C LYS A 108 6.15 -0.16 -16.22
N MET A 109 4.88 -0.13 -15.81
CA MET A 109 4.42 -0.81 -14.59
C MET A 109 4.66 -2.32 -14.68
N LEU A 110 4.36 -2.94 -15.82
CA LEU A 110 4.63 -4.37 -16.04
C LEU A 110 6.14 -4.67 -15.96
N GLN A 111 6.99 -3.87 -16.61
CA GLN A 111 8.44 -4.04 -16.53
C GLN A 111 8.97 -3.88 -15.10
N THR A 112 8.34 -3.01 -14.29
CA THR A 112 8.77 -2.73 -12.92
C THR A 112 8.33 -3.82 -11.93
N TYR A 113 7.15 -4.42 -12.14
CA TYR A 113 6.48 -5.23 -11.11
C TYR A 113 6.10 -6.66 -11.53
N ALA A 114 6.00 -6.94 -12.84
CA ALA A 114 5.64 -8.25 -13.38
C ALA A 114 6.86 -9.09 -13.82
N GLY A 115 8.07 -8.55 -13.65
CA GLY A 115 9.33 -9.29 -13.77
C GLY A 115 9.64 -10.15 -12.55
#